data_AF-A0AAD3DG38-F1
#
_entry.id   AF-A0AAD3DG38-F1
#
_cell.length_a   1.000
_cell.length_b   1.000
_cell.length_c   1.000
_cell.angle_alpha   90.00
_cell.angle_beta   90.00
_cell.angle_gamma   90.00
#
_symmetry.space_group_name_H-M   'P 1'
#
loop_
_entity.id
_entity.type
_entity.pdbx_description
1 polymer ?
#
loop_
_entity_poly.entity_id
_entity_poly.type
_entity_poly.pdbx_seq_one_letter_code
_entity_poly.pdbx_strand_id
1 'polypeptide(L)'
;MTCVLRFRMGHFAVALALAAACAYFTLELCRPDVLLVGTVTIDVMDDGSRPAGGAVSYAAAALRAYGLRACVVTVAGSDADLSVFEGHELHVVPAASTLTFEHTYTWFGGTPAGLFPLGPAAHHDVAGHQRKLRVTASPNITLSRAHVPRHCQRARTIILGPLTQQELDARSFLEYDGLWDQLSRGRQHIALMAQGFQRRLASDGRVLPLQTPSPQLLAGLGRWRRVSLFLSDVETDLWSEDWLGLVVAAAERVLITRGSQGATEYNETGVHAIDVVPVDKVRDTNGAGDTFATGYMVALARGLPDPAHHASWAASRAVMQAQSCKPQCAGDLIEGHVPHWQAGDRARAAVRAALHVARGLVDYTLRDGVAALLHLRALPRGALWRVFASAAGPAAGPAGVSDRGALDDPWDVGGSG
;
A
#
# COMPACT_ATOMS: atom_id res chain seq x y z
N MET A 1 5.53 12.74 -53.15
CA MET A 1 5.33 11.52 -52.31
C MET A 1 5.50 11.77 -50.80
N THR A 2 6.29 12.75 -50.35
CA THR A 2 6.52 13.09 -48.93
C THR A 2 5.29 13.66 -48.19
N CYS A 3 4.40 14.39 -48.85
CA CYS A 3 3.18 14.94 -48.24
C CYS A 3 2.12 13.85 -47.92
N VAL A 4 1.95 12.86 -48.81
CA VAL A 4 1.02 11.73 -48.63
C VAL A 4 1.51 10.75 -47.55
N LEU A 5 2.84 10.53 -47.44
CA LEU A 5 3.41 9.76 -46.32
C LEU A 5 3.23 10.48 -44.97
N ARG A 6 3.46 11.80 -44.89
CA ARG A 6 3.17 12.59 -43.68
C ARG A 6 1.68 12.56 -43.30
N PHE A 7 0.79 12.62 -44.29
CA PHE A 7 -0.66 12.57 -44.07
C PHE A 7 -1.10 11.18 -43.57
N ARG A 8 -0.60 10.09 -44.16
CA ARG A 8 -0.86 8.71 -43.70
C ARG A 8 -0.24 8.41 -42.33
N MET A 9 0.95 8.94 -42.02
CA MET A 9 1.56 8.83 -40.69
C MET A 9 0.75 9.58 -39.62
N GLY A 10 0.17 10.73 -39.95
CA GLY A 10 -0.71 11.47 -39.04
C GLY A 10 -1.97 10.71 -38.66
N HIS A 11 -2.63 10.07 -39.63
CA HIS A 11 -3.83 9.26 -39.37
C HIS A 11 -3.51 7.99 -38.56
N PHE A 12 -2.37 7.34 -38.83
CA PHE A 12 -1.93 6.17 -38.07
C PHE A 12 -1.59 6.53 -36.62
N ALA A 13 -0.91 7.67 -36.39
CA ALA A 13 -0.60 8.14 -35.04
C ALA A 13 -1.87 8.49 -34.24
N VAL A 14 -2.85 9.14 -34.87
CA VAL A 14 -4.14 9.45 -34.24
C VAL A 14 -4.92 8.16 -33.92
N ALA A 15 -4.97 7.21 -34.83
CA ALA A 15 -5.63 5.92 -34.61
C ALA A 15 -4.99 5.13 -33.45
N LEU A 16 -3.64 5.11 -33.38
CA LEU A 16 -2.91 4.45 -32.30
C LEU A 16 -3.17 5.13 -30.94
N ALA A 17 -3.20 6.47 -30.90
CA ALA A 17 -3.51 7.22 -29.69
C ALA A 17 -4.94 6.96 -29.19
N LEU A 18 -5.92 6.93 -30.10
CA LEU A 18 -7.30 6.58 -29.77
C LEU A 18 -7.42 5.15 -29.26
N ALA A 19 -6.76 4.19 -29.91
CA ALA A 19 -6.73 2.79 -29.45
C ALA A 19 -6.12 2.66 -28.05
N ALA A 20 -5.01 3.35 -27.78
CA ALA A 20 -4.39 3.38 -26.47
C ALA A 20 -5.29 4.01 -25.39
N ALA A 21 -5.98 5.12 -25.72
CA ALA A 21 -6.93 5.77 -24.83
C ALA A 21 -8.13 4.87 -24.52
N CYS A 22 -8.70 4.20 -25.53
CA CYS A 22 -9.78 3.22 -25.35
C CYS A 22 -9.34 2.00 -24.53
N ALA A 23 -8.13 1.50 -24.75
CA ALA A 23 -7.56 0.42 -23.96
C ALA A 23 -7.39 0.84 -22.50
N TYR A 24 -6.82 2.03 -22.25
CA TYR A 24 -6.69 2.58 -20.91
C TYR A 24 -8.04 2.76 -20.20
N PHE A 25 -9.04 3.30 -20.91
CA PHE A 25 -10.38 3.51 -20.37
C PHE A 25 -11.04 2.18 -19.98
N THR A 26 -10.98 1.19 -20.87
CA THR A 26 -11.47 -0.18 -20.61
C THR A 26 -10.76 -0.78 -19.40
N LEU A 27 -9.44 -0.63 -19.34
CA LEU A 27 -8.63 -1.08 -18.22
C LEU A 27 -9.03 -0.41 -16.90
N GLU A 28 -9.40 0.87 -16.89
CA GLU A 28 -9.90 1.57 -15.70
C GLU A 28 -11.34 1.18 -15.31
N LEU A 29 -12.18 0.80 -16.27
CA LEU A 29 -13.52 0.27 -16.00
C LEU A 29 -13.47 -1.11 -15.31
N CYS A 30 -12.58 -1.98 -15.78
CA CYS A 30 -12.41 -3.36 -15.29
C CYS A 30 -11.49 -3.48 -14.07
N ARG A 31 -11.01 -2.35 -13.56
CA ARG A 31 -10.12 -2.29 -12.40
C ARG A 31 -10.76 -2.96 -11.17
N PRO A 32 -10.07 -3.88 -10.47
CA PRO A 32 -10.58 -4.46 -9.23
C PRO A 32 -10.82 -3.37 -8.17
N ASP A 33 -11.81 -3.58 -7.31
CA ASP A 33 -12.16 -2.57 -6.31
C ASP A 33 -11.18 -2.62 -5.12
N VAL A 34 -10.87 -3.82 -4.63
CA VAL A 34 -9.98 -4.01 -3.47
C VAL A 34 -8.94 -5.11 -3.71
N LEU A 35 -7.70 -4.84 -3.31
CA LEU A 35 -6.62 -5.81 -3.13
C LEU A 35 -6.31 -5.91 -1.64
N LEU A 36 -6.38 -7.11 -1.08
CA LEU A 36 -5.90 -7.45 0.25
C LEU A 36 -4.57 -8.19 0.13
N VAL A 37 -3.57 -7.79 0.92
CA VAL A 37 -2.28 -8.49 1.01
C VAL A 37 -1.89 -8.65 2.48
N GLY A 38 -1.67 -9.88 2.89
CA GLY A 38 -1.27 -10.22 4.24
C GLY A 38 -1.32 -11.74 4.43
N THR A 39 -0.73 -12.22 5.51
CA THR A 39 -0.63 -13.66 5.78
C THR A 39 -1.85 -14.13 6.59
N VAL A 40 -2.48 -15.23 6.17
CA VAL A 40 -3.49 -15.91 6.99
C VAL A 40 -2.79 -16.62 8.13
N THR A 41 -3.38 -16.59 9.32
CA THR A 41 -2.81 -17.23 10.50
C THR A 41 -3.64 -18.42 10.96
N ILE A 42 -2.99 -19.28 11.73
CA ILE A 42 -3.65 -20.20 12.64
C ILE A 42 -3.51 -19.62 14.04
N ASP A 43 -4.62 -19.31 14.68
CA ASP A 43 -4.64 -18.80 16.04
C ASP A 43 -4.96 -19.97 16.97
N VAL A 44 -3.96 -20.45 17.73
CA VAL A 44 -4.12 -21.53 18.71
C VAL A 44 -4.64 -20.94 20.02
N MET A 45 -5.82 -21.40 20.41
CA MET A 45 -6.53 -20.95 21.61
C MET A 45 -6.28 -21.89 22.80
N ASP A 46 -6.56 -21.43 24.02
CA ASP A 46 -6.38 -22.22 25.25
C ASP A 46 -7.22 -23.52 25.28
N ASP A 47 -8.36 -23.55 24.57
CA ASP A 47 -9.22 -24.73 24.43
C ASP A 47 -8.73 -25.73 23.36
N GLY A 48 -7.58 -25.44 22.73
CA GLY A 48 -6.99 -26.23 21.65
C GLY A 48 -7.62 -25.99 20.28
N SER A 49 -8.62 -25.11 20.17
CA SER A 49 -9.15 -24.70 18.86
C SER A 49 -8.09 -23.93 18.06
N ARG A 50 -8.19 -24.04 16.74
CA ARG A 50 -7.20 -23.50 15.78
C ARG A 50 -7.89 -22.71 14.66
N PRO A 51 -8.74 -21.71 14.97
CA PRO A 51 -9.38 -20.90 13.94
C PRO A 51 -8.35 -20.22 13.01
N ALA A 52 -8.79 -19.92 11.79
CA ALA A 52 -8.08 -18.98 10.95
C ALA A 52 -7.98 -17.62 11.65
N GLY A 53 -6.98 -16.82 11.32
CA GLY A 53 -6.84 -15.47 11.85
C GLY A 53 -6.13 -14.55 10.89
N GLY A 54 -5.58 -13.47 11.45
CA GLY A 54 -4.79 -12.50 10.72
C GLY A 54 -5.59 -11.39 10.06
N ALA A 55 -4.96 -10.23 9.90
CA ALA A 55 -5.60 -9.00 9.45
C ALA A 55 -6.31 -9.16 8.10
N VAL A 56 -5.70 -9.93 7.18
CA VAL A 56 -6.25 -10.23 5.86
C VAL A 56 -7.60 -10.97 5.94
N SER A 57 -7.78 -11.84 6.92
CA SER A 57 -8.99 -12.65 7.11
C SER A 57 -10.14 -11.82 7.66
N TYR A 58 -9.87 -10.97 8.65
CA TYR A 58 -10.86 -10.03 9.18
C TYR A 58 -11.29 -8.99 8.14
N ALA A 59 -10.33 -8.49 7.34
CA ALA A 59 -10.63 -7.59 6.23
C ALA A 59 -11.48 -8.27 5.15
N ALA A 60 -11.20 -9.54 4.83
CA ALA A 60 -12.02 -10.31 3.89
C ALA A 60 -13.46 -10.49 4.39
N ALA A 61 -13.64 -10.88 5.65
CA ALA A 61 -14.96 -11.01 6.26
C ALA A 61 -15.76 -9.70 6.24
N ALA A 62 -15.11 -8.56 6.57
CA ALA A 62 -15.75 -7.25 6.48
C ALA A 62 -16.13 -6.88 5.03
N LEU A 63 -15.27 -7.14 4.05
CA LEU A 63 -15.58 -6.89 2.64
C LEU A 63 -16.74 -7.74 2.14
N ARG A 64 -16.81 -9.01 2.54
CA ARG A 64 -17.95 -9.88 2.22
C ARG A 64 -19.25 -9.31 2.78
N ALA A 65 -19.24 -8.79 4.00
CA ALA A 65 -20.42 -8.15 4.60
C ALA A 65 -20.85 -6.88 3.84
N TYR A 66 -19.91 -6.13 3.27
CA TYR A 66 -20.21 -5.03 2.33
C TYR A 66 -20.60 -5.51 0.92
N GLY A 67 -20.66 -6.83 0.68
CA GLY A 67 -20.90 -7.43 -0.64
C GLY A 67 -19.78 -7.15 -1.65
N LEU A 68 -18.57 -6.84 -1.20
CA LEU A 68 -17.42 -6.53 -2.03
C LEU A 68 -16.55 -7.77 -2.22
N ARG A 69 -16.19 -8.04 -3.47
CA ARG A 69 -15.20 -9.04 -3.85
C ARG A 69 -13.82 -8.39 -3.93
N ALA A 70 -12.81 -9.07 -3.38
CA ALA A 70 -11.42 -8.60 -3.37
C ALA A 70 -10.52 -9.59 -4.12
N CYS A 71 -9.40 -9.07 -4.66
CA CYS A 71 -8.22 -9.89 -4.87
C CYS A 71 -7.54 -10.09 -3.52
N VAL A 72 -7.33 -11.33 -3.08
CA VAL A 72 -6.64 -11.64 -1.83
C VAL A 72 -5.35 -12.35 -2.15
N VAL A 73 -4.23 -11.81 -1.67
CA VAL A 73 -2.91 -12.44 -1.78
C VAL A 73 -2.43 -12.78 -0.38
N THR A 74 -2.26 -14.07 -0.12
CA THR A 74 -1.91 -14.58 1.22
C THR A 74 -0.86 -15.67 1.15
N VAL A 75 -0.13 -15.86 2.24
CA VAL A 75 0.78 -16.99 2.43
C VAL A 75 0.08 -18.04 3.28
N ALA A 76 0.09 -19.30 2.84
CA ALA A 76 -0.53 -20.39 3.59
C ALA A 76 0.22 -21.71 3.39
N GLY A 77 0.30 -22.51 4.45
CA GLY A 77 0.60 -23.94 4.37
C GLY A 77 -0.65 -24.76 4.06
N SER A 78 -0.47 -26.07 3.85
CA SER A 78 -1.59 -27.00 3.63
C SER A 78 -2.51 -27.17 4.84
N ASP A 79 -2.11 -26.63 5.99
CA ASP A 79 -2.81 -26.70 7.28
C ASP A 79 -3.72 -25.48 7.54
N ALA A 80 -3.73 -24.47 6.67
CA ALA A 80 -4.57 -23.28 6.83
C ALA A 80 -6.04 -23.55 6.45
N ASP A 81 -6.97 -23.02 7.26
CA ASP A 81 -8.36 -22.82 6.84
C ASP A 81 -8.47 -21.54 5.99
N LEU A 82 -8.96 -21.70 4.75
CA LEU A 82 -9.11 -20.63 3.77
C LEU A 82 -10.57 -20.28 3.48
N SER A 83 -11.53 -20.90 4.18
CA SER A 83 -12.97 -20.71 3.96
C SER A 83 -13.43 -19.25 4.16
N VAL A 84 -12.74 -18.47 5.00
CA VAL A 84 -13.00 -17.05 5.18
C VAL A 84 -12.90 -16.25 3.86
N PHE A 85 -12.11 -16.74 2.90
CA PHE A 85 -11.90 -16.11 1.59
C PHE A 85 -12.89 -16.55 0.51
N GLU A 86 -13.88 -17.40 0.84
CA GLU A 86 -14.95 -17.75 -0.10
C GLU A 86 -15.67 -16.50 -0.61
N GLY A 87 -15.87 -16.44 -1.93
CA GLY A 87 -16.41 -15.26 -2.63
C GLY A 87 -15.35 -14.24 -3.08
N HIS A 88 -14.11 -14.36 -2.61
CA HIS A 88 -12.98 -13.55 -3.06
C HIS A 88 -12.19 -14.24 -4.19
N GLU A 89 -11.38 -13.45 -4.92
CA GLU A 89 -10.37 -14.00 -5.83
C GLU A 89 -9.09 -14.26 -5.03
N LEU A 90 -8.90 -15.51 -4.61
CA LEU A 90 -7.80 -15.90 -3.73
C LEU A 90 -6.56 -16.36 -4.53
N HIS A 91 -5.40 -15.81 -4.17
CA HIS A 91 -4.08 -16.17 -4.65
C HIS A 91 -3.21 -16.56 -3.47
N VAL A 92 -2.92 -17.86 -3.35
CA VAL A 92 -2.10 -18.40 -2.27
C VAL A 92 -0.66 -18.51 -2.73
N VAL A 93 0.26 -17.93 -1.95
CA VAL A 93 1.69 -18.21 -2.01
C VAL A 93 1.95 -19.39 -1.07
N PRO A 94 2.29 -20.58 -1.60
CA PRO A 94 2.43 -21.77 -0.77
C PRO A 94 3.65 -21.67 0.15
N ALA A 95 3.50 -22.11 1.40
CA ALA A 95 4.57 -22.21 2.39
C ALA A 95 4.60 -23.60 3.04
N ALA A 96 5.72 -23.94 3.69
CA ALA A 96 5.85 -25.21 4.41
C ALA A 96 4.97 -25.28 5.69
N SER A 97 4.66 -24.12 6.27
CA SER A 97 3.81 -23.98 7.46
C SER A 97 3.05 -22.66 7.43
N THR A 98 1.86 -22.64 7.99
CA THR A 98 1.11 -21.38 8.17
C THR A 98 1.62 -20.60 9.38
N LEU A 99 1.62 -19.25 9.30
CA LEU A 99 1.97 -18.39 10.43
C LEU A 99 1.05 -18.71 11.61
N THR A 100 1.62 -19.11 12.75
CA THR A 100 0.82 -19.59 13.88
C THR A 100 1.06 -18.75 15.12
N PHE A 101 -0.01 -18.20 15.68
CA PHE A 101 -0.02 -17.48 16.96
C PHE A 101 -0.65 -18.35 18.03
N GLU A 102 0.05 -18.54 19.14
CA GLU A 102 -0.49 -19.13 20.36
C GLU A 102 -0.95 -18.00 21.28
N HIS A 103 -2.22 -18.07 21.71
CA HIS A 103 -2.82 -17.12 22.63
C HIS A 103 -2.86 -17.73 24.01
N THR A 104 -2.31 -17.03 24.99
CA THR A 104 -2.49 -17.40 26.41
C THR A 104 -3.22 -16.27 27.12
N TYR A 105 -4.35 -16.59 27.74
CA TYR A 105 -5.11 -15.65 28.56
C TYR A 105 -4.80 -15.87 30.04
N THR A 106 -4.17 -14.90 30.70
CA THR A 106 -4.03 -14.93 32.16
C THR A 106 -5.12 -14.09 32.81
N TRP A 107 -6.02 -14.75 33.55
CA TRP A 107 -7.00 -14.11 34.44
C TRP A 107 -6.32 -13.62 35.72
N PHE A 108 -6.29 -12.31 35.94
CA PHE A 108 -6.03 -11.76 37.27
C PHE A 108 -7.38 -11.53 37.95
N GLY A 109 -7.77 -12.47 38.82
CA GLY A 109 -8.98 -12.34 39.61
C GLY A 109 -8.90 -11.14 40.58
N GLY A 110 -9.92 -10.28 40.52
CA GLY A 110 -10.54 -9.69 41.72
C GLY A 110 -9.75 -8.69 42.56
N THR A 111 -8.99 -7.75 41.98
CA THR A 111 -8.61 -6.53 42.73
C THR A 111 -9.58 -5.39 42.39
N PRO A 112 -10.23 -4.73 43.38
CA PRO A 112 -11.07 -3.56 43.16
C PRO A 112 -10.29 -2.49 42.40
N ALA A 113 -10.97 -1.82 41.46
CA ALA A 113 -10.44 -0.70 40.70
C ALA A 113 -9.75 0.31 41.65
N GLY A 114 -8.43 0.46 41.55
CA GLY A 114 -7.71 1.49 42.31
C GLY A 114 -6.24 1.25 42.64
N LEU A 115 -5.65 0.08 42.40
CA LEU A 115 -4.23 -0.14 42.73
C LEU A 115 -3.52 -1.05 41.72
N PHE A 116 -3.24 -0.53 40.51
CA PHE A 116 -2.22 -1.11 39.64
C PHE A 116 -0.96 -0.24 39.68
N PRO A 117 0.22 -0.78 40.04
CA PRO A 117 1.48 -0.12 39.74
C PRO A 117 1.70 -0.20 38.22
N LEU A 118 1.90 0.96 37.60
CA LEU A 118 2.25 1.14 36.19
C LEU A 118 3.49 0.28 35.84
N GLY A 119 3.26 -0.82 35.12
CA GLY A 119 4.30 -1.65 34.50
C GLY A 119 4.03 -1.76 33.00
N PRO A 120 5.06 -1.85 32.14
CA PRO A 120 4.89 -1.70 30.70
C PRO A 120 4.39 -3.00 30.04
N ALA A 121 3.49 -2.85 29.07
CA ALA A 121 3.08 -3.84 28.06
C ALA A 121 2.18 -5.01 28.52
N ALA A 122 1.07 -4.69 29.18
CA ALA A 122 0.00 -5.63 29.47
C ALA A 122 -1.30 -5.23 28.76
N HIS A 123 -1.71 -5.99 27.75
CA HIS A 123 -2.99 -5.82 27.07
C HIS A 123 -4.12 -6.28 27.98
N HIS A 124 -5.00 -5.38 28.44
CA HIS A 124 -6.16 -5.76 29.23
C HIS A 124 -7.41 -5.80 28.34
N ASP A 125 -8.01 -6.98 28.16
CA ASP A 125 -9.38 -7.07 27.62
C ASP A 125 -10.41 -6.52 28.64
N VAL A 126 -11.66 -6.35 28.21
CA VAL A 126 -12.80 -5.78 28.99
C VAL A 126 -12.98 -6.43 30.38
N ALA A 127 -12.42 -7.61 30.61
CA ALA A 127 -12.43 -8.33 31.89
C ALA A 127 -11.06 -8.42 32.60
N GLY A 128 -10.09 -7.55 32.28
CA GLY A 128 -8.79 -7.49 32.96
C GLY A 128 -7.79 -8.59 32.55
N HIS A 129 -8.10 -9.39 31.55
CA HIS A 129 -7.22 -10.47 31.08
C HIS A 129 -6.00 -9.92 30.37
N GLN A 130 -4.81 -10.36 30.76
CA GLN A 130 -3.59 -10.15 29.97
C GLN A 130 -3.50 -11.20 28.86
N ARG A 131 -3.60 -10.77 27.60
CA ARG A 131 -3.36 -11.64 26.44
C ARG A 131 -1.87 -11.62 26.08
N LYS A 132 -1.25 -12.80 26.06
CA LYS A 132 0.12 -12.99 25.59
C LYS A 132 0.08 -13.72 24.26
N LEU A 133 0.82 -13.19 23.29
CA LEU A 133 0.96 -13.75 21.96
C LEU A 133 2.35 -14.35 21.79
N ARG A 134 2.41 -15.54 21.21
CA ARG A 134 3.64 -16.22 20.85
C ARG A 134 3.56 -16.76 19.44
N VAL A 135 4.57 -16.48 18.61
CA VAL A 135 4.70 -17.10 17.30
C VAL A 135 5.34 -18.46 17.45
N THR A 136 4.67 -19.51 17.00
CA THR A 136 5.14 -20.91 17.09
C THR A 136 5.56 -21.49 15.74
N ALA A 137 5.06 -20.92 14.65
CA ALA A 137 5.45 -21.24 13.28
C ALA A 137 5.45 -19.97 12.42
N SER A 138 6.44 -19.85 11.52
CA SER A 138 6.53 -18.74 10.58
C SER A 138 6.83 -19.29 9.18
N PRO A 139 6.12 -18.85 8.13
CA PRO A 139 6.33 -19.34 6.77
C PRO A 139 7.66 -18.90 6.15
N ASN A 140 8.35 -17.92 6.75
CA ASN A 140 9.58 -17.31 6.21
C ASN A 140 9.46 -16.84 4.75
N ILE A 141 8.30 -16.25 4.41
CA ILE A 141 8.02 -15.64 3.12
C ILE A 141 7.68 -14.17 3.34
N THR A 142 8.36 -13.29 2.62
CA THR A 142 8.04 -11.86 2.57
C THR A 142 7.18 -11.58 1.34
N LEU A 143 5.88 -11.36 1.56
CA LEU A 143 4.97 -10.91 0.51
C LEU A 143 5.43 -9.56 -0.02
N SER A 144 5.35 -9.41 -1.33
CA SER A 144 5.72 -8.20 -2.04
C SER A 144 4.81 -8.05 -3.25
N ARG A 145 4.87 -6.90 -3.90
CA ARG A 145 4.11 -6.64 -5.13
C ARG A 145 4.32 -7.71 -6.21
N ALA A 146 5.50 -8.33 -6.30
CA ALA A 146 5.80 -9.35 -7.29
C ALA A 146 4.91 -10.61 -7.17
N HIS A 147 4.41 -10.89 -5.96
CA HIS A 147 3.49 -11.99 -5.68
C HIS A 147 2.04 -11.68 -6.12
N VAL A 148 1.73 -10.42 -6.45
CA VAL A 148 0.37 -10.01 -6.80
C VAL A 148 0.15 -10.15 -8.31
N PRO A 149 -0.93 -10.82 -8.76
CA PRO A 149 -1.31 -10.86 -10.16
C PRO A 149 -1.43 -9.47 -10.79
N ARG A 150 -1.01 -9.33 -12.05
CA ARG A 150 -0.93 -8.00 -12.72
C ARG A 150 -2.27 -7.26 -12.76
N HIS A 151 -3.40 -7.95 -12.91
CA HIS A 151 -4.71 -7.29 -12.89
C HIS A 151 -5.11 -6.83 -11.48
N CYS A 152 -4.78 -7.61 -10.45
CA CYS A 152 -5.01 -7.26 -9.04
C CYS A 152 -4.13 -6.11 -8.55
N GLN A 153 -2.89 -5.97 -9.05
CA GLN A 153 -1.99 -4.85 -8.73
C GLN A 153 -2.60 -3.48 -9.05
N ARG A 154 -3.58 -3.45 -9.96
CA ARG A 154 -4.29 -2.25 -10.36
C ARG A 154 -5.49 -1.97 -9.46
N ALA A 155 -5.77 -2.69 -8.36
CA ALA A 155 -6.97 -2.41 -7.55
C ALA A 155 -7.12 -0.92 -7.16
N ARG A 156 -8.35 -0.42 -6.99
CA ARG A 156 -8.60 0.98 -6.57
C ARG A 156 -8.14 1.22 -5.14
N THR A 157 -8.38 0.25 -4.27
CA THR A 157 -7.93 0.25 -2.88
C THR A 157 -6.98 -0.92 -2.64
N ILE A 158 -5.87 -0.66 -1.98
CA ILE A 158 -4.92 -1.68 -1.53
C ILE A 158 -4.90 -1.65 -0.01
N ILE A 159 -5.08 -2.79 0.62
CA ILE A 159 -5.04 -2.96 2.07
C ILE A 159 -3.94 -3.95 2.40
N LEU A 160 -2.95 -3.47 3.15
CA LEU A 160 -1.77 -4.22 3.57
C LEU A 160 -1.89 -4.54 5.06
N GLY A 161 -1.82 -5.82 5.42
CA GLY A 161 -1.99 -6.29 6.80
C GLY A 161 -0.86 -7.22 7.27
N PRO A 162 0.36 -6.71 7.51
CA PRO A 162 1.43 -7.49 8.15
C PRO A 162 1.12 -7.78 9.63
N LEU A 163 1.53 -8.95 10.12
CA LEU A 163 1.38 -9.37 11.52
C LEU A 163 2.72 -9.52 12.27
N THR A 164 3.82 -9.52 11.54
CA THR A 164 5.21 -9.39 12.02
C THR A 164 6.04 -8.61 10.98
N GLN A 165 7.25 -8.20 11.35
CA GLN A 165 8.09 -7.31 10.54
C GLN A 165 8.53 -7.90 9.19
N GLN A 166 8.62 -9.22 9.07
CA GLN A 166 9.27 -9.87 7.93
C GLN A 166 8.28 -10.36 6.86
N GLU A 167 6.98 -10.24 7.11
CA GLU A 167 5.95 -10.89 6.29
C GLU A 167 5.59 -10.12 5.04
N LEU A 168 5.86 -8.81 5.03
CA LEU A 168 5.41 -7.93 3.98
C LEU A 168 6.44 -6.83 3.70
N ASP A 169 6.85 -6.73 2.45
CA ASP A 169 7.51 -5.55 1.92
C ASP A 169 6.45 -4.54 1.45
N ALA A 170 6.00 -3.69 2.37
CA ALA A 170 5.03 -2.63 2.06
C ALA A 170 5.59 -1.61 1.06
N ARG A 171 6.90 -1.36 1.07
CA ARG A 171 7.57 -0.40 0.18
C ARG A 171 7.42 -0.79 -1.29
N SER A 172 7.45 -2.09 -1.59
CA SER A 172 7.20 -2.59 -2.96
C SER A 172 5.82 -2.19 -3.54
N PHE A 173 4.86 -1.80 -2.69
CA PHE A 173 3.55 -1.32 -3.11
C PHE A 173 3.49 0.19 -3.31
N LEU A 174 4.55 0.94 -2.98
CA LEU A 174 4.58 2.41 -2.98
C LEU A 174 5.57 2.98 -4.00
N GLU A 175 6.70 2.31 -4.16
CA GLU A 175 7.76 2.74 -5.07
C GLU A 175 7.63 1.98 -6.40
N TYR A 176 7.62 2.73 -7.49
CA TYR A 176 7.41 2.19 -8.83
C TYR A 176 8.53 2.66 -9.76
N ASP A 177 9.15 1.73 -10.44
CA ASP A 177 10.17 1.97 -11.45
C ASP A 177 9.51 2.10 -12.82
N GLY A 178 8.94 3.27 -13.14
CA GLY A 178 8.44 3.51 -14.50
C GLY A 178 7.53 4.73 -14.67
N LEU A 179 7.85 5.57 -15.66
CA LEU A 179 7.03 6.71 -16.08
C LEU A 179 5.60 6.29 -16.43
N TRP A 180 5.43 5.13 -17.07
CA TRP A 180 4.12 4.59 -17.41
C TRP A 180 3.32 4.19 -16.18
N ASP A 181 3.89 3.50 -15.21
CA ASP A 181 3.20 3.17 -13.94
C ASP A 181 2.83 4.43 -13.16
N GLN A 182 3.63 5.49 -13.26
CA GLN A 182 3.34 6.77 -12.60
C GLN A 182 2.20 7.52 -13.31
N LEU A 183 2.12 7.47 -14.64
CA LEU A 183 1.09 8.15 -15.45
C LEU A 183 -0.21 7.36 -15.57
N SER A 184 -0.16 6.04 -15.70
CA SER A 184 -1.30 5.18 -16.01
C SER A 184 -2.03 4.66 -14.77
N ARG A 185 -1.72 5.17 -13.59
CA ARG A 185 -2.39 4.74 -12.37
C ARG A 185 -3.28 5.85 -11.87
N GLY A 186 -4.59 5.65 -12.03
CA GLY A 186 -5.55 6.39 -11.24
C GLY A 186 -5.22 6.29 -9.75
N ARG A 187 -5.52 7.34 -8.98
CA ARG A 187 -5.21 7.46 -7.54
C ARG A 187 -5.68 6.22 -6.79
N GLN A 188 -4.73 5.39 -6.34
CA GLN A 188 -4.99 4.28 -5.42
C GLN A 188 -5.08 4.80 -4.01
N HIS A 189 -6.02 4.28 -3.24
CA HIS A 189 -6.04 4.41 -1.79
C HIS A 189 -5.23 3.26 -1.22
N ILE A 190 -4.18 3.56 -0.44
CA ILE A 190 -3.30 2.54 0.14
C ILE A 190 -3.44 2.62 1.65
N ALA A 191 -3.85 1.50 2.25
CA ALA A 191 -3.94 1.31 3.68
C ALA A 191 -2.84 0.38 4.16
N LEU A 192 -2.26 0.74 5.30
CA LEU A 192 -1.30 -0.10 6.01
C LEU A 192 -1.79 -0.30 7.45
N MET A 193 -2.24 -1.51 7.76
CA MET A 193 -2.51 -1.94 9.14
C MET A 193 -1.18 -2.34 9.77
N ALA A 194 -0.50 -1.37 10.39
CA ALA A 194 0.93 -1.49 10.69
C ALA A 194 1.27 -2.25 11.96
N GLN A 195 0.29 -2.91 12.58
CA GLN A 195 0.45 -3.71 13.80
C GLN A 195 1.66 -4.66 13.71
N GLY A 196 1.80 -5.40 12.61
CA GLY A 196 2.92 -6.34 12.42
C GLY A 196 4.30 -5.69 12.39
N PHE A 197 4.40 -4.47 11.86
CA PHE A 197 5.65 -3.74 11.80
C PHE A 197 6.10 -3.21 13.16
N GLN A 198 5.18 -3.06 14.12
CA GLN A 198 5.48 -2.63 15.49
C GLN A 198 5.63 -3.78 16.49
N ARG A 199 5.72 -5.01 16.00
CA ARG A 199 5.96 -6.21 16.79
C ARG A 199 7.41 -6.67 16.68
N ARG A 200 8.05 -6.94 17.81
CA ARG A 200 9.31 -7.66 17.90
C ARG A 200 9.05 -9.05 18.45
N LEU A 201 9.68 -10.06 17.87
CA LEU A 201 9.68 -11.41 18.42
C LEU A 201 10.86 -11.57 19.38
N ALA A 202 10.58 -12.02 20.60
CA ALA A 202 11.60 -12.48 21.53
C ALA A 202 12.18 -13.84 21.07
N SER A 203 13.28 -14.27 21.68
CA SER A 203 13.94 -15.54 21.33
C SER A 203 13.05 -16.77 21.53
N ASP A 204 12.06 -16.68 22.43
CA ASP A 204 11.06 -17.71 22.67
C ASP A 204 9.82 -17.57 21.78
N GLY A 205 9.77 -16.59 20.88
CA GLY A 205 8.64 -16.32 20.00
C GLY A 205 7.58 -15.37 20.58
N ARG A 206 7.73 -14.90 21.84
CA ARG A 206 6.79 -13.92 22.40
C ARG A 206 6.77 -12.63 21.58
N VAL A 207 5.58 -12.11 21.33
CA VAL A 207 5.35 -10.85 20.64
C VAL A 207 5.44 -9.71 21.65
N LEU A 208 6.33 -8.75 21.39
CA LEU A 208 6.56 -7.59 22.24
C LEU A 208 6.40 -6.31 21.42
N PRO A 209 5.85 -5.22 22.00
CA PRO A 209 5.76 -3.94 21.30
C PRO A 209 7.15 -3.32 21.12
N LEU A 210 7.30 -2.51 20.07
CA LEU A 210 8.45 -1.64 19.87
C LEU A 210 8.24 -0.27 20.50
N GLN A 211 9.31 0.30 21.06
CA GLN A 211 9.30 1.64 21.66
C GLN A 211 9.40 2.78 20.63
N THR A 212 9.81 2.46 19.41
CA THR A 212 9.96 3.43 18.33
C THR A 212 9.36 2.86 17.05
N PRO A 213 8.97 3.71 16.08
CA PRO A 213 8.62 3.27 14.74
C PRO A 213 9.72 2.38 14.14
N SER A 214 9.36 1.22 13.61
CA SER A 214 10.31 0.31 12.98
C SER A 214 10.77 0.83 11.62
N PRO A 215 11.95 0.41 11.16
CA PRO A 215 12.40 0.69 9.79
C PRO A 215 11.40 0.24 8.72
N GLN A 216 10.71 -0.88 8.95
CA GLN A 216 9.70 -1.43 8.04
C GLN A 216 8.46 -0.55 7.98
N LEU A 217 8.01 -0.01 9.12
CA LEU A 217 6.92 0.96 9.16
C LEU A 217 7.29 2.22 8.39
N LEU A 218 8.46 2.81 8.66
CA LEU A 218 8.91 4.03 7.99
C LEU A 218 9.09 3.84 6.48
N ALA A 219 9.67 2.71 6.07
CA ALA A 219 9.76 2.34 4.65
C ALA A 219 8.38 2.16 4.00
N GLY A 220 7.42 1.61 4.75
CA GLY A 220 6.02 1.43 4.36
C GLY A 220 5.18 2.71 4.32
N LEU A 221 5.72 3.88 4.65
CA LEU A 221 5.07 5.18 4.39
C LEU A 221 5.44 5.75 3.02
N GLY A 222 6.59 5.32 2.48
CA GLY A 222 7.11 5.77 1.20
C GLY A 222 7.45 7.26 1.17
N ARG A 223 7.73 7.79 -0.02
CA ARG A 223 8.25 9.15 -0.20
C ARG A 223 7.17 10.23 -0.40
N TRP A 224 5.92 9.83 -0.65
CA TRP A 224 4.91 10.70 -1.26
C TRP A 224 3.68 11.01 -0.38
N ARG A 225 3.69 10.68 0.92
CA ARG A 225 2.56 10.89 1.85
C ARG A 225 1.20 10.41 1.29
N ARG A 226 1.13 9.13 0.88
CA ARG A 226 -0.06 8.54 0.22
C ARG A 226 -0.71 7.40 1.00
N VAL A 227 -0.18 7.09 2.17
CA VAL A 227 -0.58 5.94 2.97
C VAL A 227 -1.56 6.40 4.05
N SER A 228 -2.67 5.68 4.16
CA SER A 228 -3.55 5.72 5.33
C SER A 228 -3.05 4.67 6.31
N LEU A 229 -2.41 5.13 7.38
CA LEU A 229 -1.78 4.27 8.38
C LEU A 229 -2.77 3.96 9.50
N PHE A 230 -2.89 2.70 9.89
CA PHE A 230 -3.74 2.25 10.99
C PHE A 230 -2.88 1.59 12.07
N LEU A 231 -3.04 2.08 13.30
CA LEU A 231 -2.36 1.64 14.53
C LEU A 231 -3.37 1.63 15.69
N SER A 232 -2.94 1.11 16.83
CA SER A 232 -3.61 1.26 18.13
C SER A 232 -2.71 1.95 19.14
N ASP A 233 -3.30 2.38 20.25
CA ASP A 233 -2.59 2.87 21.44
C ASP A 233 -1.47 1.92 21.88
N VAL A 234 -1.69 0.61 21.83
CA VAL A 234 -0.66 -0.40 22.14
C VAL A 234 0.63 -0.16 21.36
N GLU A 235 0.53 0.10 20.05
CA GLU A 235 1.71 0.31 19.22
C GLU A 235 2.36 1.67 19.45
N THR A 236 1.61 2.66 19.93
CA THR A 236 2.02 4.08 19.93
C THR A 236 2.28 4.66 21.32
N ASP A 237 1.77 4.07 22.40
CA ASP A 237 1.86 4.61 23.77
C ASP A 237 3.30 4.74 24.27
N LEU A 238 4.21 3.92 23.73
CA LEU A 238 5.63 3.96 24.06
C LEU A 238 6.40 4.98 23.20
N TRP A 239 5.78 5.59 22.19
CA TRP A 239 6.44 6.56 21.32
C TRP A 239 6.53 7.91 22.00
N SER A 240 7.62 8.64 21.71
CA SER A 240 7.67 10.06 21.99
C SER A 240 6.79 10.84 21.01
N GLU A 241 6.41 12.07 21.40
CA GLU A 241 5.73 13.02 20.52
C GLU A 241 6.49 13.26 19.22
N ASP A 242 7.83 13.27 19.26
CA ASP A 242 8.66 13.43 18.05
C ASP A 242 8.48 12.27 17.08
N TRP A 243 8.40 11.03 17.58
CA TRP A 243 8.17 9.86 16.73
C TRP A 243 6.77 9.85 16.14
N LEU A 244 5.76 10.20 16.93
CA LEU A 244 4.40 10.34 16.45
C LEU A 244 4.30 11.44 15.39
N GLY A 245 4.90 12.60 15.65
CA GLY A 245 4.96 13.74 14.72
C GLY A 245 5.64 13.38 13.40
N LEU A 246 6.73 12.61 13.44
CA LEU A 246 7.40 12.11 12.25
C LEU A 246 6.50 11.20 11.41
N VAL A 247 5.79 10.26 12.04
CA VAL A 247 4.88 9.34 11.36
C VAL A 247 3.68 10.08 10.77
N VAL A 248 3.08 11.01 11.52
CA VAL A 248 1.97 11.86 11.06
C VAL A 248 2.39 12.74 9.87
N ALA A 249 3.60 13.29 9.91
CA ALA A 249 4.14 14.10 8.82
C ALA A 249 4.47 13.28 7.56
N ALA A 250 4.69 11.97 7.68
CA ALA A 250 5.05 11.09 6.57
C ALA A 250 3.87 10.35 5.93
N ALA A 251 2.72 10.24 6.61
CA ALA A 251 1.51 9.62 6.09
C ALA A 251 0.56 10.63 5.42
N GLU A 252 -0.39 10.11 4.62
CA GLU A 252 -1.57 10.91 4.17
C GLU A 252 -2.52 11.14 5.34
N ARG A 253 -2.71 10.09 6.14
CA ARG A 253 -3.47 10.10 7.38
C ARG A 253 -2.99 9.00 8.31
N VAL A 254 -3.12 9.21 9.62
CA VAL A 254 -2.82 8.23 10.66
C VAL A 254 -4.05 8.05 11.53
N LEU A 255 -4.51 6.82 11.72
CA LEU A 255 -5.62 6.48 12.59
C LEU A 255 -5.10 5.61 13.74
N ILE A 256 -5.30 6.08 14.98
CA ILE A 256 -4.89 5.38 16.20
C ILE A 256 -6.15 4.99 16.96
N THR A 257 -6.44 3.69 17.02
CA THR A 257 -7.58 3.13 17.77
C THR A 257 -7.24 2.99 19.26
N ARG A 258 -8.21 3.24 20.14
CA ARG A 258 -8.06 3.22 21.61
C ARG A 258 -9.18 2.44 22.29
N GLY A 259 -9.49 1.26 21.74
CA GLY A 259 -10.56 0.39 22.24
C GLY A 259 -11.89 1.13 22.45
N SER A 260 -12.42 1.11 23.67
CA SER A 260 -13.69 1.75 24.03
C SER A 260 -13.66 3.29 24.02
N GLN A 261 -12.48 3.90 23.89
CA GLN A 261 -12.32 5.36 23.78
C GLN A 261 -12.40 5.85 22.33
N GLY A 262 -12.60 4.94 21.36
CA GLY A 262 -12.76 5.30 19.96
C GLY A 262 -11.43 5.33 19.23
N ALA A 263 -11.21 6.35 18.40
CA ALA A 263 -9.95 6.53 17.70
C ALA A 263 -9.59 8.01 17.54
N THR A 264 -8.35 8.28 17.13
CA THR A 264 -7.91 9.60 16.70
C THR A 264 -7.39 9.51 15.28
N GLU A 265 -7.88 10.41 14.41
CA GLU A 265 -7.37 10.61 13.07
C GLU A 265 -6.51 11.86 13.01
N TYR A 266 -5.30 11.71 12.48
CA TYR A 266 -4.42 12.79 12.06
C TYR A 266 -4.44 12.86 10.54
N ASN A 267 -4.85 13.98 9.97
CA ASN A 267 -4.86 14.20 8.52
C ASN A 267 -4.51 15.66 8.18
N GLU A 268 -4.65 16.05 6.91
CA GLU A 268 -4.32 17.40 6.46
C GLU A 268 -5.17 18.53 7.08
N THR A 269 -6.36 18.20 7.61
CA THR A 269 -7.26 19.19 8.24
C THR A 269 -7.07 19.28 9.75
N GLY A 270 -6.24 18.43 10.34
CA GLY A 270 -5.86 18.49 11.75
C GLY A 270 -6.03 17.15 12.47
N VAL A 271 -6.37 17.24 13.75
CA VAL A 271 -6.58 16.09 14.66
C VAL A 271 -8.07 15.98 14.95
N HIS A 272 -8.64 14.80 14.70
CA HIS A 272 -10.06 14.53 14.84
C HIS A 272 -10.28 13.33 15.77
N ALA A 273 -11.18 13.49 16.73
CA ALA A 273 -11.66 12.37 17.53
C ALA A 273 -12.72 11.59 16.75
N ILE A 274 -12.70 10.27 16.88
CA ILE A 274 -13.67 9.35 16.29
C ILE A 274 -14.35 8.64 17.45
N ASP A 275 -15.64 8.91 17.61
CA ASP A 275 -16.43 8.29 18.68
C ASP A 275 -16.70 6.81 18.40
N VAL A 276 -16.83 6.04 19.47
CA VAL A 276 -17.33 4.66 19.39
C VAL A 276 -18.81 4.64 19.05
N VAL A 277 -19.22 3.67 18.23
CA VAL A 277 -20.63 3.28 18.16
C VAL A 277 -20.95 2.40 19.38
N PRO A 278 -21.85 2.82 20.28
CA PRO A 278 -22.19 2.04 21.47
C PRO A 278 -22.79 0.67 21.11
N VAL A 279 -22.49 -0.34 21.92
CA VAL A 279 -23.04 -1.70 21.79
C VAL A 279 -23.48 -2.22 23.15
N ASP A 280 -24.54 -3.03 23.16
CA ASP A 280 -25.10 -3.56 24.41
C ASP A 280 -24.13 -4.49 25.15
N LYS A 281 -23.33 -5.24 24.39
CA LYS A 281 -22.38 -6.21 24.96
C LYS A 281 -21.19 -6.42 24.03
N VAL A 282 -20.00 -6.11 24.54
CA VAL A 282 -18.73 -6.54 23.94
C VAL A 282 -18.50 -8.02 24.27
N ARG A 283 -18.27 -8.85 23.26
CA ARG A 283 -17.98 -10.29 23.40
C ARG A 283 -16.50 -10.60 23.25
N ASP A 284 -15.86 -10.04 22.24
CA ASP A 284 -14.45 -10.26 21.94
C ASP A 284 -13.92 -9.10 21.07
N THR A 285 -12.72 -8.60 21.34
CA THR A 285 -12.14 -7.42 20.67
C THR A 285 -11.29 -7.74 19.44
N ASN A 286 -11.02 -9.02 19.15
CA ASN A 286 -10.18 -9.45 18.04
C ASN A 286 -10.76 -9.05 16.68
N GLY A 287 -9.87 -8.56 15.81
CA GLY A 287 -10.24 -8.08 14.48
C GLY A 287 -10.98 -6.75 14.46
N ALA A 288 -11.25 -6.11 15.61
CA ALA A 288 -11.93 -4.81 15.63
C ALA A 288 -11.12 -3.74 14.88
N GLY A 289 -9.80 -3.70 15.05
CA GLY A 289 -8.93 -2.77 14.31
C GLY A 289 -8.88 -3.08 12.80
N ASP A 290 -8.87 -4.35 12.42
CA ASP A 290 -8.82 -4.77 11.01
C ASP A 290 -10.14 -4.45 10.28
N THR A 291 -11.27 -4.69 10.95
CA THR A 291 -12.61 -4.34 10.45
C THR A 291 -12.82 -2.82 10.44
N PHE A 292 -12.33 -2.09 11.44
CA PHE A 292 -12.27 -0.63 11.45
C PHE A 292 -11.53 -0.08 10.23
N ALA A 293 -10.29 -0.53 10.01
CA ALA A 293 -9.45 -0.09 8.90
C ALA A 293 -10.11 -0.40 7.55
N THR A 294 -10.71 -1.59 7.43
CA THR A 294 -11.42 -2.00 6.22
C THR A 294 -12.63 -1.12 5.95
N GLY A 295 -13.48 -0.88 6.96
CA GLY A 295 -14.66 -0.02 6.86
C GLY A 295 -14.29 1.42 6.47
N TYR A 296 -13.26 1.97 7.11
CA TYR A 296 -12.75 3.31 6.79
C TYR A 296 -12.34 3.41 5.31
N MET A 297 -11.53 2.46 4.84
CA MET A 297 -10.96 2.51 3.50
C MET A 297 -11.97 2.27 2.40
N VAL A 298 -12.96 1.42 2.67
CA VAL A 298 -14.08 1.19 1.77
C VAL A 298 -14.93 2.45 1.66
N ALA A 299 -15.29 3.09 2.78
CA ALA A 299 -16.06 4.33 2.78
C ALA A 299 -15.30 5.48 2.09
N LEU A 300 -14.01 5.64 2.40
CA LEU A 300 -13.14 6.64 1.79
C LEU A 300 -13.04 6.46 0.27
N ALA A 301 -12.79 5.23 -0.20
CA ALA A 301 -12.65 4.94 -1.63
C ALA A 301 -13.96 5.16 -2.40
N ARG A 302 -15.11 5.04 -1.72
CA ARG A 302 -16.43 5.35 -2.28
C ARG A 302 -16.79 6.83 -2.20
N GLY A 303 -16.00 7.64 -1.47
CA GLY A 303 -16.30 9.05 -1.24
C GLY A 303 -17.56 9.24 -0.41
N LEU A 304 -17.87 8.29 0.48
CA LEU A 304 -18.97 8.45 1.43
C LEU A 304 -18.63 9.57 2.42
N PRO A 305 -19.64 10.32 2.89
CA PRO A 305 -19.44 11.23 4.00
C PRO A 305 -19.03 10.43 5.24
N ASP A 306 -18.16 11.01 6.05
CA ASP A 306 -17.75 10.46 7.35
C ASP A 306 -17.26 8.98 7.31
N PRO A 307 -16.10 8.71 6.68
CA PRO A 307 -15.50 7.38 6.70
C PRO A 307 -15.16 6.89 8.13
N ALA A 308 -14.99 7.80 9.08
CA ALA A 308 -14.72 7.48 10.48
C ALA A 308 -15.93 6.81 11.16
N HIS A 309 -17.14 7.30 10.93
CA HIS A 309 -18.36 6.64 11.42
C HIS A 309 -18.52 5.23 10.85
N HIS A 310 -18.28 5.04 9.55
CA HIS A 310 -18.33 3.71 8.92
C HIS A 310 -17.31 2.74 9.50
N ALA A 311 -16.11 3.23 9.82
CA ALA A 311 -15.06 2.46 10.48
C ALA A 311 -15.48 2.04 11.90
N SER A 312 -15.98 2.99 12.69
CA SER A 312 -16.47 2.76 14.05
C SER A 312 -17.65 1.80 14.08
N TRP A 313 -18.58 1.91 13.12
CA TRP A 313 -19.68 0.97 12.94
C TRP A 313 -19.16 -0.44 12.69
N ALA A 314 -18.27 -0.64 11.70
CA ALA A 314 -17.70 -1.95 11.39
C ALA A 314 -17.02 -2.60 12.60
N ALA A 315 -16.21 -1.84 13.32
CA ALA A 315 -15.53 -2.29 14.54
C ALA A 315 -16.54 -2.70 15.62
N SER A 316 -17.60 -1.90 15.82
CA SER A 316 -18.64 -2.18 16.82
C SER A 316 -19.36 -3.51 16.55
N ARG A 317 -19.55 -3.87 15.28
CA ARG A 317 -20.18 -5.14 14.88
C ARG A 317 -19.24 -6.32 15.11
N ALA A 318 -17.95 -6.14 14.79
CA ALA A 318 -16.93 -7.15 15.06
C ALA A 318 -16.81 -7.45 16.57
N VAL A 319 -16.90 -6.43 17.44
CA VAL A 319 -16.77 -6.67 18.89
C VAL A 319 -17.98 -7.36 19.54
N MET A 320 -19.14 -7.32 18.88
CA MET A 320 -20.35 -8.04 19.31
C MET A 320 -20.28 -9.54 19.00
N GLN A 321 -19.30 -9.98 18.22
CA GLN A 321 -19.13 -11.37 17.82
C GLN A 321 -18.22 -12.15 18.77
N ALA A 322 -18.51 -13.44 18.94
CA ALA A 322 -17.69 -14.30 19.78
C ALA A 322 -16.42 -14.76 19.04
N GLN A 323 -15.33 -14.97 19.77
CA GLN A 323 -14.07 -15.46 19.20
C GLN A 323 -14.22 -16.79 18.45
N SER A 324 -15.11 -17.67 18.91
CA SER A 324 -15.30 -19.01 18.35
C SER A 324 -15.81 -19.03 16.90
N CYS A 325 -16.38 -17.94 16.39
CA CYS A 325 -16.80 -17.82 15.00
C CYS A 325 -15.94 -16.87 14.17
N LYS A 326 -15.01 -16.16 14.80
CA LYS A 326 -14.13 -15.23 14.11
C LYS A 326 -13.01 -16.01 13.41
N PRO A 327 -12.56 -15.53 12.23
CA PRO A 327 -12.92 -14.30 11.54
C PRO A 327 -14.21 -14.38 10.70
N GLN A 328 -14.74 -15.57 10.42
CA GLN A 328 -15.88 -15.76 9.50
C GLN A 328 -17.07 -14.86 9.83
N CYS A 329 -17.44 -14.76 11.11
CA CYS A 329 -18.58 -13.97 11.55
C CYS A 329 -18.27 -12.49 11.81
N ALA A 330 -17.01 -12.06 11.73
CA ALA A 330 -16.59 -10.72 12.15
C ALA A 330 -17.33 -9.60 11.41
N GLY A 331 -17.78 -9.87 10.18
CA GLY A 331 -18.59 -8.95 9.37
C GLY A 331 -20.09 -9.13 9.47
N ASP A 332 -20.63 -10.22 10.05
CA ASP A 332 -22.03 -10.62 9.85
C ASP A 332 -23.06 -9.59 10.34
N LEU A 333 -22.72 -8.82 11.39
CA LEU A 333 -23.60 -7.80 11.95
C LEU A 333 -23.39 -6.42 11.31
N ILE A 334 -22.51 -6.30 10.30
CA ILE A 334 -22.35 -5.07 9.52
C ILE A 334 -23.60 -4.86 8.67
N GLU A 335 -24.56 -4.19 9.30
CA GLU A 335 -25.76 -3.69 8.65
C GLU A 335 -25.41 -2.40 7.89
N GLY A 336 -26.00 -2.24 6.70
CA GLY A 336 -25.72 -1.11 5.83
C GLY A 336 -24.86 -1.53 4.63
N HIS A 337 -25.39 -1.26 3.44
CA HIS A 337 -24.68 -1.57 2.20
C HIS A 337 -23.77 -0.40 1.86
N VAL A 338 -22.49 -0.68 1.66
CA VAL A 338 -21.66 0.23 0.87
C VAL A 338 -22.05 0.00 -0.59
N PRO A 339 -22.57 1.01 -1.31
CA PRO A 339 -23.05 0.79 -2.67
C PRO A 339 -21.92 0.25 -3.55
N HIS A 340 -22.16 -0.85 -4.27
CA HIS A 340 -21.21 -1.36 -5.24
C HIS A 340 -20.81 -0.28 -6.25
N TRP A 341 -19.63 -0.41 -6.83
CA TRP A 341 -19.23 0.41 -7.96
C TRP A 341 -20.13 0.14 -9.16
N GLN A 342 -21.14 1.00 -9.35
CA GLN A 342 -22.02 0.95 -10.50
C GLN A 342 -21.25 1.29 -11.78
N ALA A 343 -21.78 0.90 -12.94
CA ALA A 343 -21.17 1.18 -14.24
C ALA A 343 -20.87 2.69 -14.42
N GLY A 344 -21.79 3.56 -13.97
CA GLY A 344 -21.60 5.01 -13.99
C GLY A 344 -20.47 5.51 -13.07
N ASP A 345 -20.27 4.90 -11.91
CA ASP A 345 -19.17 5.25 -11.00
C ASP A 345 -17.82 4.87 -11.60
N ARG A 346 -17.74 3.66 -12.16
CA ARG A 346 -16.55 3.15 -12.86
C ARG A 346 -16.21 4.06 -14.04
N ALA A 347 -17.21 4.46 -14.83
CA ALA A 347 -17.03 5.37 -15.95
C ALA A 347 -16.52 6.74 -15.49
N ARG A 348 -17.13 7.34 -14.46
CA ARG A 348 -16.66 8.63 -13.90
C ARG A 348 -15.24 8.55 -13.36
N ALA A 349 -14.88 7.45 -12.69
CA ALA A 349 -13.50 7.24 -12.23
C ALA A 349 -12.53 7.06 -13.40
N ALA A 350 -12.91 6.32 -14.44
CA ALA A 350 -12.09 6.15 -15.65
C ALA A 350 -11.88 7.47 -16.39
N VAL A 351 -12.91 8.32 -16.52
CA VAL A 351 -12.79 9.67 -17.10
C VAL A 351 -11.84 10.53 -16.27
N ARG A 352 -12.00 10.57 -14.94
CA ARG A 352 -11.10 11.33 -14.05
C ARG A 352 -9.65 10.85 -14.18
N ALA A 353 -9.43 9.54 -14.23
CA ALA A 353 -8.11 8.96 -14.41
C ALA A 353 -7.51 9.36 -15.77
N ALA A 354 -8.29 9.32 -16.86
CA ALA A 354 -7.85 9.72 -18.20
C ALA A 354 -7.50 11.22 -18.26
N LEU A 355 -8.31 12.09 -17.64
CA LEU A 355 -8.02 13.51 -17.51
C LEU A 355 -6.73 13.76 -16.72
N HIS A 356 -6.47 12.95 -15.68
CA HIS A 356 -5.24 13.08 -14.91
C HIS A 356 -4.01 12.71 -15.73
N VAL A 357 -4.07 11.64 -16.53
CA VAL A 357 -3.00 11.25 -17.46
C VAL A 357 -2.78 12.35 -18.50
N ALA A 358 -3.85 12.88 -19.08
CA ALA A 358 -3.78 13.96 -20.07
C ALA A 358 -3.11 15.22 -19.50
N ARG A 359 -3.48 15.62 -18.26
CA ARG A 359 -2.80 16.73 -17.56
C ARG A 359 -1.32 16.43 -17.31
N GLY A 360 -1.00 15.23 -16.83
CA GLY A 360 0.39 14.82 -16.60
C GLY A 360 1.25 14.86 -17.86
N LEU A 361 0.70 14.45 -19.01
CA LEU A 361 1.35 14.56 -20.32
C LEU A 361 1.55 16.03 -20.73
N VAL A 362 0.55 16.88 -20.55
CA VAL A 362 0.66 18.32 -20.84
C VAL A 362 1.74 18.96 -19.97
N ASP A 363 1.71 18.73 -18.66
CA ASP A 363 2.70 19.28 -17.72
C ASP A 363 4.12 18.80 -18.04
N TYR A 364 4.26 17.52 -18.42
CA TYR A 364 5.53 16.95 -18.87
C TYR A 364 6.03 17.64 -20.15
N THR A 365 5.19 17.76 -21.17
CA THR A 365 5.57 18.43 -22.44
C THR A 365 5.88 19.91 -22.25
N LEU A 366 5.18 20.60 -21.34
CA LEU A 366 5.48 21.98 -20.98
C LEU A 366 6.82 22.10 -20.25
N ARG A 367 7.12 21.19 -19.32
CA ARG A 367 8.43 21.16 -18.62
C ARG A 367 9.58 20.86 -19.58
N ASP A 368 9.43 19.87 -20.44
CA ASP A 368 10.43 19.54 -21.47
C ASP A 368 10.56 20.68 -22.49
N GLY A 369 9.44 21.31 -22.87
CA GLY A 369 9.43 22.49 -23.75
C GLY A 369 10.13 23.69 -23.12
N VAL A 370 9.93 23.93 -21.83
CA VAL A 370 10.63 24.98 -21.06
C VAL A 370 12.11 24.63 -20.88
N ALA A 371 12.45 23.38 -20.57
CA ALA A 371 13.84 22.93 -20.47
C ALA A 371 14.58 23.06 -21.81
N ALA A 372 13.93 22.71 -22.92
CA ALA A 372 14.45 22.92 -24.27
C ALA A 372 14.62 24.41 -24.59
N LEU A 373 13.68 25.27 -24.19
CA LEU A 373 13.77 26.73 -24.34
C LEU A 373 14.89 27.35 -23.50
N LEU A 374 15.10 26.85 -22.29
CA LEU A 374 16.19 27.26 -21.40
C LEU A 374 17.54 26.81 -21.95
N HIS A 375 17.64 25.60 -22.48
CA HIS A 375 18.83 25.13 -23.20
C HIS A 375 19.10 25.94 -24.48
N LEU A 376 18.07 26.33 -25.23
CA LEU A 376 18.20 27.22 -26.39
C LEU A 376 18.64 28.65 -26.00
N ARG A 377 18.24 29.14 -24.82
CA ARG A 377 18.70 30.43 -24.27
C ARG A 377 20.12 30.38 -23.69
N ALA A 378 20.57 29.21 -23.25
CA ALA A 378 21.94 28.98 -22.78
C ALA A 378 22.96 28.81 -23.93
N LEU A 379 22.49 28.70 -25.18
CA LEU A 379 23.38 28.71 -26.33
C LEU A 379 23.91 30.14 -26.59
N PRO A 380 25.24 30.33 -26.75
CA PRO A 380 25.81 31.64 -27.03
C PRO A 380 25.22 32.20 -28.33
N ARG A 381 24.92 33.51 -28.33
CA ARG A 381 24.36 34.22 -29.49
C ARG A 381 25.23 33.96 -30.71
N GLY A 382 24.71 33.20 -31.67
CA GLY A 382 25.40 32.79 -32.89
C GLY A 382 25.60 31.28 -33.09
N ALA A 383 25.19 30.41 -32.16
CA ALA A 383 25.34 28.96 -32.37
C ALA A 383 24.47 28.41 -33.53
N LEU A 384 23.28 28.98 -33.75
CA LEU A 384 22.34 28.52 -34.79
C LEU A 384 22.83 28.78 -36.23
N TRP A 385 23.62 29.83 -36.48
CA TRP A 385 24.11 30.12 -37.84
C TRP A 385 25.15 29.09 -38.31
N ARG A 386 25.94 28.51 -37.38
CA ARG A 386 26.97 27.50 -37.71
C ARG A 386 26.37 26.15 -38.12
N VAL A 387 25.19 25.80 -37.58
CA VAL A 387 24.49 24.55 -37.92
C VAL A 387 23.85 24.63 -39.31
N PHE A 388 23.41 25.82 -39.75
CA PHE A 388 22.91 26.01 -41.13
C PHE A 388 24.04 26.27 -42.14
N ALA A 389 25.20 26.77 -41.71
CA ALA A 389 26.35 26.99 -42.59
C ALA A 389 27.11 25.69 -42.98
N SER A 390 26.95 24.59 -42.22
CA SER A 390 27.57 23.30 -42.56
C SER A 390 26.74 22.45 -43.54
N ALA A 391 25.54 22.90 -43.92
CA ALA A 391 24.67 22.21 -44.88
C ALA A 391 24.89 22.65 -46.35
N ALA A 392 25.79 23.61 -46.61
CA ALA A 392 26.21 24.01 -47.95
C ALA A 392 27.67 23.61 -48.17
N GLY A 393 27.90 22.42 -48.73
CA GLY A 393 29.25 21.91 -49.03
C GLY A 393 29.94 22.63 -50.19
N PRO A 394 31.28 22.60 -50.29
CA PRO A 394 31.97 22.99 -51.52
C PRO A 394 32.11 21.81 -52.49
N ALA A 395 31.89 22.13 -53.77
CA ALA A 395 32.03 21.25 -54.92
C ALA A 395 33.50 20.86 -55.20
N ALA A 396 33.65 19.75 -55.93
CA ALA A 396 34.88 19.00 -56.15
C ALA A 396 35.86 19.57 -57.20
N GLY A 397 37.15 19.21 -57.02
CA GLY A 397 38.12 18.88 -58.08
C GLY A 397 39.48 19.61 -58.02
N PRO A 398 40.56 19.07 -58.63
CA PRO A 398 40.97 17.66 -58.76
C PRO A 398 42.44 17.40 -58.31
N ALA A 399 42.86 16.13 -58.43
CA ALA A 399 44.09 15.52 -57.93
C ALA A 399 45.43 16.13 -58.40
N GLY A 400 46.45 16.01 -57.53
CA GLY A 400 47.87 16.31 -57.79
C GLY A 400 48.80 15.43 -56.94
N VAL A 401 49.94 15.05 -57.51
CA VAL A 401 50.82 13.90 -57.19
C VAL A 401 51.99 14.27 -56.25
N SER A 402 52.52 13.27 -55.50
CA SER A 402 53.86 13.17 -54.85
C SER A 402 54.19 14.19 -53.74
N ASP A 403 55.02 13.94 -52.71
CA ASP A 403 56.24 13.14 -52.65
C ASP A 403 56.64 12.83 -51.18
N ARG A 404 57.69 12.01 -51.05
CA ARG A 404 58.29 11.31 -49.91
C ARG A 404 58.94 12.15 -48.80
N GLY A 405 59.19 11.47 -47.67
CA GLY A 405 60.33 11.70 -46.75
C GLY A 405 59.96 12.44 -45.46
N ALA A 406 60.46 12.14 -44.27
CA ALA A 406 61.40 11.14 -43.79
C ALA A 406 61.12 10.96 -42.28
N LEU A 407 61.22 9.72 -41.80
CA LEU A 407 61.33 9.38 -40.38
C LEU A 407 62.83 9.33 -40.06
N ASP A 408 63.27 10.11 -39.09
CA ASP A 408 64.49 9.87 -38.34
C ASP A 408 64.14 9.88 -36.84
N ASP A 409 64.31 8.69 -36.25
CA ASP A 409 64.59 8.40 -34.82
C ASP A 409 65.93 9.05 -34.38
N PRO A 410 66.50 8.87 -33.15
CA PRO A 410 66.07 8.08 -31.98
C PRO A 410 66.30 8.77 -30.59
N TRP A 411 65.94 8.04 -29.52
CA TRP A 411 66.57 7.92 -28.18
C TRP A 411 65.69 8.16 -26.95
N ASP A 412 65.47 7.04 -26.24
CA ASP A 412 65.36 6.85 -24.78
C ASP A 412 66.09 7.92 -23.93
N VAL A 413 65.60 8.26 -22.72
CA VAL A 413 66.00 7.63 -21.43
C VAL A 413 65.12 8.12 -20.26
N GLY A 414 64.68 7.17 -19.42
CA GLY A 414 64.64 7.27 -17.94
C GLY A 414 63.50 8.07 -17.30
N GLY A 415 62.89 7.68 -16.18
CA GLY A 415 63.19 6.63 -15.22
C GLY A 415 62.54 7.00 -13.89
N SER A 416 61.72 6.08 -13.37
CA SER A 416 61.36 5.80 -11.98
C SER A 416 61.49 6.88 -10.89
N GLY A 417 60.36 7.08 -10.20
CA GLY A 417 60.24 7.51 -8.81
C GLY A 417 58.88 7.10 -8.27
#